data_AF-A0A1D2MP65-F1
#
_entry.id   AF-A0A1D2MP65-F1
#
_cell.length_a   1.000
_cell.length_b   1.000
_cell.length_c   1.000
_cell.angle_alpha   90.00
_cell.angle_beta   90.00
_cell.angle_gamma   90.00
#
_symmetry.space_group_name_H-M   'P 1'
#
loop_
_entity.id
_entity.type
_entity.pdbx_description
1 polymer ?
#
loop_
_entity_poly.entity_id
_entity_poly.type
_entity_poly.pdbx_seq_one_letter_code
_entity_poly.pdbx_strand_id
1 'polypeptide(L)'
;MNRDFIENSFVSLTLVENEMAPKKLSVLVVFVALFTLATCYTCDTPDDWLEGNIAAQNTAKNEAEYYGVFDSPNVTLQGKPWPNGIVKFKLDPSLSLSDTSEVQKAFEEFHSKTCIRFQPWEEGDLDFVSIEIDNNVCGYANVCKIGGYQFVRFGKHCRTKANIVHQLAHALCLSHEHQRPDRDLYLSYSGYTNIPKKMSTYEPMGIYDYGSQMHSKCGFSEGGQPTIEHADKCGEDVTPGLSVLDVDKINLLYNCQGCQRHRWVPTAMFSFLDYFNMHTFGYKSRNGTPIYACRTQFKGQVNSGMYDDSRKTCKIGWSHKSYEIKEQVEVLTIPGGTTGEDCSVYKLENWRTAPHSSLVNVGSYFHRNESLHIAYSTLNGLDGGSENFVGKAWIPYESAEFPVGINSSVTENYQLLTCSLDTDCMGKKYFIRAC
;
A
#
# COMPACT_ATOMS: atom_id res chain seq x y z
N MET A 1 -30.03 -34.72 38.54
CA MET A 1 -31.19 -35.01 39.42
C MET A 1 -30.66 -35.20 40.83
N ASN A 2 -30.56 -34.10 41.56
CA ASN A 2 -31.55 -33.61 42.53
C ASN A 2 -31.38 -34.27 43.90
N ARG A 3 -30.89 -33.47 44.85
CA ARG A 3 -31.27 -33.54 46.27
C ARG A 3 -31.58 -32.12 46.73
N ASP A 4 -32.86 -31.81 46.63
CA ASP A 4 -33.60 -30.74 47.32
C ASP A 4 -33.90 -31.24 48.76
N PHE A 5 -34.13 -30.48 49.84
CA PHE A 5 -34.39 -29.05 50.11
C PHE A 5 -34.47 -28.81 51.65
N ILE A 6 -34.70 -27.53 52.06
CA ILE A 6 -35.28 -27.01 53.35
C ILE A 6 -34.23 -26.72 54.47
N GLU A 7 -34.07 -25.53 55.11
CA GLU A 7 -34.85 -24.28 55.21
C GLU A 7 -34.06 -23.06 55.78
N ASN A 8 -34.48 -21.86 55.35
CA ASN A 8 -34.67 -20.58 56.04
C ASN A 8 -33.63 -19.94 56.99
N SER A 9 -33.26 -18.69 56.67
CA SER A 9 -33.60 -17.48 57.47
C SER A 9 -33.31 -16.19 56.70
N PHE A 10 -34.32 -15.32 56.59
CA PHE A 10 -34.33 -13.96 56.06
C PHE A 10 -34.21 -12.93 57.20
N VAL A 11 -33.49 -11.82 57.01
CA VAL A 11 -33.86 -10.49 57.55
C VAL A 11 -33.42 -9.40 56.56
N SER A 12 -34.37 -8.54 56.21
CA SER A 12 -34.23 -7.27 55.46
C SER A 12 -34.64 -6.12 56.39
N LEU A 13 -34.03 -4.95 56.26
CA LEU A 13 -34.56 -3.71 56.84
C LEU A 13 -34.09 -2.47 56.05
N THR A 14 -35.06 -1.64 55.73
CA THR A 14 -35.03 -0.49 54.83
C THR A 14 -35.07 0.83 55.62
N LEU A 15 -34.49 1.86 54.99
CA LEU A 15 -34.43 3.32 55.19
C LEU A 15 -35.49 4.06 56.06
N VAL A 16 -35.03 5.13 56.71
CA VAL A 16 -35.77 6.39 56.95
C VAL A 16 -34.81 7.59 56.79
N GLU A 17 -35.22 8.59 56.01
CA GLU A 17 -34.57 9.91 55.82
C GLU A 17 -35.05 10.93 56.87
N ASN A 18 -34.19 11.88 57.28
CA ASN A 18 -34.46 13.32 57.12
C ASN A 18 -33.27 14.24 57.51
N GLU A 19 -32.90 15.08 56.54
CA GLU A 19 -32.41 16.48 56.52
C GLU A 19 -31.44 17.08 57.59
N MET A 20 -30.32 17.65 57.11
CA MET A 20 -29.99 19.09 57.18
C MET A 20 -28.63 19.39 56.48
N ALA A 21 -28.61 20.38 55.57
CA ALA A 21 -27.42 20.94 54.88
C ALA A 21 -26.92 22.24 55.57
N PRO A 22 -25.85 22.94 55.10
CA PRO A 22 -24.55 22.51 54.58
C PRO A 22 -23.36 23.22 55.29
N LYS A 23 -22.14 22.66 55.23
CA LYS A 23 -20.88 23.44 55.35
C LYS A 23 -19.96 23.10 54.19
N LYS A 24 -19.62 24.12 53.40
CA LYS A 24 -18.72 24.06 52.25
C LYS A 24 -17.32 23.65 52.70
N LEU A 25 -16.84 22.50 52.23
CA LEU A 25 -15.43 22.12 52.25
C LEU A 25 -14.97 22.03 50.80
N SER A 26 -14.15 22.98 50.38
CA SER A 26 -13.58 23.07 49.04
C SER A 26 -12.65 21.88 48.80
N VAL A 27 -13.08 20.91 47.98
CA VAL A 27 -12.23 19.81 47.53
C VAL A 27 -11.35 20.31 46.40
N LEU A 28 -10.04 20.36 46.66
CA LEU A 28 -9.00 20.55 45.67
C LEU A 28 -8.93 19.26 44.81
N VAL A 29 -9.54 19.28 43.63
CA VAL A 29 -9.38 18.21 42.64
C VAL A 29 -8.01 18.40 41.99
N VAL A 30 -7.01 17.68 42.49
CA VAL A 30 -5.72 17.54 41.81
C VAL A 30 -5.96 16.62 40.62
N PHE A 31 -6.04 17.21 39.42
CA PHE A 31 -5.90 16.47 38.17
C PHE A 31 -4.46 15.93 38.10
N VAL A 32 -4.29 14.67 38.47
CA VAL A 32 -3.09 13.92 38.08
C VAL A 32 -3.24 13.63 36.60
N ALA A 33 -2.63 14.48 35.78
CA ALA A 33 -2.36 14.16 34.39
C ALA A 33 -1.40 12.97 34.38
N LEU A 34 -1.95 11.77 34.27
CA LEU A 34 -1.21 10.60 33.83
C LEU A 34 -0.74 10.89 32.40
N PHE A 35 0.45 11.46 32.28
CA PHE A 35 1.23 11.33 31.06
C PHE A 35 1.45 9.83 30.89
N THR A 36 0.62 9.22 30.06
CA THR A 36 0.97 7.96 29.43
C THR A 36 2.19 8.29 28.57
N LEU A 37 3.38 7.97 29.09
CA LEU A 37 4.52 7.70 28.23
C LEU A 37 4.10 6.49 27.41
N ALA A 38 3.44 6.74 26.28
CA ALA A 38 3.24 5.74 25.25
C ALA A 38 4.65 5.40 24.78
N THR A 39 5.20 4.32 25.33
CA THR A 39 6.34 3.64 24.73
C THR A 39 5.83 3.10 23.40
N CYS A 40 6.06 3.89 22.35
CA CYS A 40 5.69 3.53 21.00
C CYS A 40 6.69 2.46 20.56
N TYR A 41 6.20 1.25 20.33
CA TYR A 41 6.97 0.22 19.64
C TYR A 41 6.58 0.32 18.16
N THR A 42 7.26 1.18 17.41
CA THR A 42 7.24 1.17 15.95
C THR A 42 8.26 0.14 15.45
N CYS A 43 7.95 -0.46 14.31
CA CYS A 43 8.79 -1.49 13.71
C CYS A 43 9.79 -0.81 12.78
N ASP A 44 10.88 -0.32 13.35
CA ASP A 44 11.87 0.46 12.59
C ASP A 44 13.05 -0.42 12.16
N THR A 45 13.24 -0.52 10.85
CA THR A 45 14.51 -0.98 10.26
C THR A 45 15.38 0.25 10.02
N PRO A 46 16.57 0.38 10.64
CA PRO A 46 17.39 1.59 10.46
C PRO A 46 17.79 1.78 8.99
N ASP A 47 17.55 2.96 8.43
CA ASP A 47 17.67 3.19 6.98
C ASP A 47 19.11 3.36 6.46
N ASP A 48 20.10 3.48 7.36
CA ASP A 48 21.51 3.36 6.98
C ASP A 48 21.82 2.00 6.33
N TRP A 49 20.97 1.00 6.56
CA TRP A 49 21.02 -0.33 5.95
C TRP A 49 20.56 -0.33 4.49
N LEU A 50 19.88 0.73 4.04
CA LEU A 50 19.50 0.99 2.65
C LEU A 50 20.59 1.76 1.90
N GLU A 51 21.31 2.66 2.59
CA GLU A 51 22.33 3.53 1.97
C GLU A 51 23.74 2.91 1.95
N GLY A 52 24.06 1.96 2.84
CA GLY A 52 25.40 1.39 2.98
C GLY A 52 25.39 -0.12 2.88
N ASN A 53 26.21 -0.68 2.00
CA ASN A 53 26.54 -2.10 2.06
C ASN A 53 28.05 -2.27 1.91
N ILE A 54 28.56 -3.27 2.65
CA ILE A 54 29.94 -3.55 3.06
C ILE A 54 30.34 -2.88 4.39
N ALA A 55 29.78 -3.38 5.49
CA ALA A 55 30.46 -3.55 6.80
C ALA A 55 29.56 -4.22 7.87
N ALA A 56 28.24 -4.02 7.84
CA ALA A 56 27.34 -4.34 8.97
C ALA A 56 26.95 -5.84 9.15
N GLN A 57 27.62 -6.78 8.48
CA GLN A 57 27.39 -8.22 8.71
C GLN A 57 28.57 -8.96 9.34
N ASN A 58 29.66 -8.27 9.64
CA ASN A 58 30.66 -8.75 10.57
C ASN A 58 30.80 -7.72 11.69
N THR A 59 30.76 -8.18 12.94
CA THR A 59 30.92 -7.41 14.18
C THR A 59 29.78 -6.47 14.58
N ALA A 60 28.86 -7.00 15.38
CA ALA A 60 28.42 -6.28 16.57
C ALA A 60 29.65 -6.00 17.45
N LYS A 61 30.29 -4.83 17.27
CA LYS A 61 31.02 -4.06 18.29
C LYS A 61 31.81 -2.89 17.68
N ASN A 62 31.61 -1.73 18.31
CA ASN A 62 32.43 -0.52 18.35
C ASN A 62 32.14 0.54 17.28
N GLU A 63 31.38 1.55 17.73
CA GLU A 63 31.35 2.90 17.18
C GLU A 63 32.74 3.56 17.29
N ALA A 64 33.05 4.41 16.29
CA ALA A 64 34.15 5.36 16.20
C ALA A 64 35.56 4.82 15.87
N GLU A 65 35.85 4.64 14.57
CA GLU A 65 37.16 4.99 14.01
C GLU A 65 37.12 5.11 12.47
N TYR A 66 37.79 6.15 11.97
CA TYR A 66 38.39 6.25 10.64
C TYR A 66 37.61 6.95 9.50
N TYR A 67 37.79 8.27 9.43
CA TYR A 67 37.56 9.10 8.25
C TYR A 67 38.31 8.60 7.01
N GLY A 68 37.64 8.62 5.85
CA GLY A 68 38.26 8.91 4.56
C GLY A 68 38.00 7.88 3.46
N VAL A 69 37.47 8.36 2.31
CA VAL A 69 37.21 7.64 1.04
C VAL A 69 35.82 6.96 1.11
N PHE A 70 34.77 7.41 0.42
CA PHE A 70 34.60 7.34 -1.04
C PHE A 70 33.77 8.51 -1.58
N ASP A 71 34.38 9.25 -2.50
CA ASP A 71 33.73 10.11 -3.49
C ASP A 71 33.41 9.22 -4.70
N SER A 72 32.14 8.86 -4.91
CA SER A 72 31.68 8.22 -6.16
C SER A 72 30.18 8.45 -6.36
N PRO A 73 29.75 9.01 -7.52
CA PRO A 73 28.35 9.38 -7.78
C PRO A 73 27.47 8.19 -8.20
N ASN A 74 27.92 6.95 -8.05
CA ASN A 74 27.19 5.75 -8.47
C ASN A 74 27.09 4.71 -7.33
N VAL A 75 26.34 5.03 -6.28
CA VAL A 75 25.99 4.06 -5.23
C VAL A 75 24.68 3.38 -5.62
N THR A 76 24.78 2.26 -6.35
CA THR A 76 23.69 1.30 -6.53
C THR A 76 23.42 0.57 -5.22
N LEU A 77 22.13 0.47 -4.82
CA LEU A 77 21.64 -0.46 -3.80
C LEU A 77 22.32 -1.82 -4.00
N GLN A 78 23.17 -2.24 -3.07
CA GLN A 78 23.96 -3.46 -3.27
C GLN A 78 23.12 -4.75 -3.06
N GLY A 79 21.93 -4.65 -2.48
CA GLY A 79 20.95 -5.74 -2.46
C GLY A 79 20.19 -5.81 -3.79
N LYS A 80 19.90 -7.03 -4.26
CA LYS A 80 19.15 -7.24 -5.51
C LYS A 80 17.73 -7.73 -5.20
N PRO A 81 16.75 -7.50 -6.10
CA PRO A 81 15.48 -8.22 -6.03
C PRO A 81 15.71 -9.73 -6.02
N TRP A 82 14.82 -10.46 -5.37
CA TRP A 82 14.87 -11.92 -5.39
C TRP A 82 14.66 -12.46 -6.81
N PRO A 83 15.51 -13.39 -7.30
CA PRO A 83 15.34 -13.96 -8.62
C PRO A 83 13.95 -14.57 -8.80
N ASN A 84 13.28 -14.22 -9.90
CA ASN A 84 11.92 -14.68 -10.23
C ASN A 84 10.85 -14.37 -9.17
N GLY A 85 11.12 -13.47 -8.21
CA GLY A 85 10.21 -13.19 -7.10
C GLY A 85 10.04 -14.36 -6.13
N ILE A 86 10.95 -15.34 -6.13
CA ILE A 86 10.88 -16.48 -5.22
C ILE A 86 11.75 -16.20 -4.00
N VAL A 87 11.13 -16.17 -2.83
CA VAL A 87 11.81 -16.01 -1.54
C VAL A 87 11.72 -17.34 -0.80
N LYS A 88 12.87 -17.99 -0.61
CA LYS A 88 12.96 -19.16 0.27
C LYS A 88 12.84 -18.71 1.72
N PHE A 89 12.03 -19.40 2.52
CA PHE A 89 11.85 -19.04 3.92
C PHE A 89 12.03 -20.23 4.86
N LYS A 90 12.53 -19.93 6.07
CA LYS A 90 12.60 -20.88 7.18
C LYS A 90 11.91 -20.28 8.39
N LEU A 91 11.08 -21.05 9.09
CA LEU A 91 10.45 -20.62 10.33
C LEU A 91 11.31 -21.04 11.51
N ASP A 92 11.56 -20.12 12.43
CA ASP A 92 12.18 -20.46 13.70
C ASP A 92 11.26 -21.40 14.51
N PRO A 93 11.76 -22.53 15.06
CA PRO A 93 10.95 -23.47 15.83
C PRO A 93 10.28 -22.89 17.08
N SER A 94 10.73 -21.73 17.56
CA SER A 94 10.14 -21.02 18.70
C SER A 94 8.87 -20.24 18.37
N LEU A 95 8.55 -20.06 17.08
CA LEU A 95 7.29 -19.47 16.65
C LEU A 95 6.12 -20.36 17.07
N SER A 96 5.13 -19.75 17.73
CA SER A 96 3.90 -20.45 18.09
C SER A 96 3.04 -20.74 16.86
N LEU A 97 2.03 -21.59 17.02
CA LEU A 97 1.01 -21.81 15.99
C LEU A 97 0.28 -20.51 15.60
N SER A 98 0.07 -19.61 16.57
CA SER A 98 -0.53 -18.31 16.30
C SER A 98 0.38 -17.44 15.45
N ASP A 99 1.68 -17.40 15.77
CA ASP A 99 2.67 -16.61 15.01
C ASP A 99 2.77 -17.15 13.57
N THR A 100 2.82 -18.47 13.42
CA THR A 100 2.88 -19.13 12.10
C THR A 100 1.62 -18.86 11.27
N SER A 101 0.45 -18.74 11.90
CA SER A 101 -0.79 -18.34 11.23
C SER A 101 -0.72 -16.90 10.71
N GLU A 102 -0.17 -15.97 11.49
CA GLU A 102 0.03 -14.58 11.05
C GLU A 102 1.05 -14.48 9.91
N VAL A 103 2.13 -15.28 9.95
CA VAL A 103 3.09 -15.41 8.84
C VAL A 103 2.41 -15.90 7.57
N GLN A 104 1.56 -16.92 7.66
CA GLN A 104 0.84 -17.44 6.48
C GLN A 104 -0.13 -16.40 5.91
N LYS A 105 -0.82 -15.63 6.75
CA LYS A 105 -1.68 -14.51 6.30
C LYS A 105 -0.86 -13.41 5.62
N ALA A 106 0.35 -13.14 6.10
CA ALA A 106 1.25 -12.20 5.46
C ALA A 106 1.73 -12.71 4.09
N PHE A 107 2.06 -14.00 3.97
CA PHE A 107 2.40 -14.59 2.67
C PHE A 107 1.24 -14.50 1.67
N GLU A 108 0.02 -14.80 2.10
CA GLU A 108 -1.18 -14.72 1.26
C GLU A 108 -1.43 -13.29 0.73
N GLU A 109 -1.09 -12.26 1.51
CA GLU A 109 -1.14 -10.86 1.08
C GLU A 109 -0.29 -10.62 -0.17
N PHE A 110 0.95 -11.13 -0.19
CA PHE A 110 1.83 -11.02 -1.35
C PHE A 110 1.39 -11.94 -2.49
N HIS A 111 0.98 -13.18 -2.19
CA HIS A 111 0.65 -14.18 -3.21
C HIS A 111 -0.57 -13.78 -4.04
N SER A 112 -1.57 -13.18 -3.39
CA SER A 112 -2.81 -12.74 -4.02
C SER A 112 -2.67 -11.46 -4.84
N LYS A 113 -1.75 -10.56 -4.48
CA LYS A 113 -1.62 -9.23 -5.09
C LYS A 113 -0.42 -9.06 -6.02
N THR A 114 0.61 -9.90 -5.85
CA THR A 114 1.89 -9.81 -6.57
C THR A 114 2.34 -11.16 -7.12
N CYS A 115 3.45 -11.16 -7.88
CA CYS A 115 4.06 -12.39 -8.37
C CYS A 115 5.04 -13.01 -7.36
N ILE A 116 5.21 -12.40 -6.18
CA ILE A 116 6.11 -12.90 -5.15
C ILE A 116 5.59 -14.22 -4.59
N ARG A 117 6.49 -15.20 -4.46
CA ARG A 117 6.19 -16.52 -3.89
C ARG A 117 7.17 -16.84 -2.78
N PHE A 118 6.61 -16.96 -1.59
CA PHE A 118 7.31 -17.49 -0.41
C PHE A 118 7.22 -19.01 -0.45
N GLN A 119 8.38 -19.67 -0.53
CA GLN A 119 8.48 -21.12 -0.60
C GLN A 119 9.30 -21.64 0.57
N PRO A 120 8.94 -22.78 1.19
CA PRO A 120 9.75 -23.39 2.23
C PRO A 120 11.19 -23.60 1.74
N TRP A 121 12.14 -23.31 2.62
CA TRP A 121 13.54 -23.63 2.43
C TRP A 121 13.75 -25.15 2.43
N GLU A 122 14.54 -25.64 1.48
CA GLU A 122 14.95 -27.03 1.34
C GLU A 122 16.48 -27.14 1.40
N GLU A 123 16.99 -28.34 1.70
CA GLU A 123 18.43 -28.59 1.69
C GLU A 123 19.01 -28.28 0.29
N GLY A 124 19.98 -27.39 0.24
CA GLY A 124 20.59 -26.89 -1.01
C GLY A 124 20.17 -25.48 -1.40
N ASP A 125 19.11 -24.92 -0.81
CA ASP A 125 18.78 -23.50 -0.97
C ASP A 125 19.83 -22.64 -0.23
N LEU A 126 20.66 -21.94 -1.00
CA LEU A 126 21.76 -21.13 -0.46
C LEU A 126 21.28 -19.80 0.15
N ASP A 127 20.25 -19.21 -0.46
CA ASP A 127 19.76 -17.88 -0.10
C ASP A 127 18.34 -17.99 0.46
N PHE A 128 18.10 -17.52 1.68
CA PHE A 128 16.78 -17.62 2.32
C PHE A 128 16.57 -16.60 3.43
N VAL A 129 15.30 -16.32 3.72
CA VAL A 129 14.86 -15.48 4.83
C VAL A 129 14.40 -16.37 6.00
N SER A 130 15.08 -16.27 7.14
CA SER A 130 14.66 -16.87 8.40
C SER A 130 13.68 -15.94 9.11
N ILE A 131 12.52 -16.48 9.51
CA ILE A 131 11.50 -15.75 10.27
C ILE A 131 11.68 -16.08 11.74
N GLU A 132 12.10 -15.09 12.52
CA GLU A 132 12.68 -15.28 13.84
C GLU A 132 12.00 -14.42 14.91
N ILE A 133 12.21 -14.82 16.17
CA ILE A 133 11.79 -14.05 17.34
C ILE A 133 12.95 -13.23 17.85
N ASP A 134 12.73 -11.93 18.04
CA ASP A 134 13.62 -11.06 18.81
C ASP A 134 12.77 -10.10 19.65
N ASN A 135 12.64 -10.41 20.94
CA ASN A 135 11.80 -9.65 21.86
C ASN A 135 12.39 -8.28 22.26
N ASN A 136 13.56 -7.91 21.74
CA ASN A 136 14.18 -6.61 22.01
C ASN A 136 13.77 -5.52 20.98
N VAL A 137 13.15 -5.91 19.88
CA VAL A 137 12.70 -5.01 18.80
C VAL A 137 11.22 -5.23 18.50
N CYS A 138 10.57 -4.28 17.84
CA CYS A 138 9.25 -4.52 17.25
C CYS A 138 9.39 -5.44 16.03
N GLY A 139 10.16 -4.99 15.04
CA GLY A 139 10.38 -5.68 13.78
C GLY A 139 11.71 -5.25 13.21
N TYR A 140 12.42 -6.18 12.57
CA TYR A 140 13.72 -5.90 12.01
C TYR A 140 14.06 -6.85 10.86
N ALA A 141 14.48 -6.32 9.70
CA ALA A 141 14.72 -7.09 8.50
C ALA A 141 16.01 -6.70 7.79
N ASN A 142 16.62 -7.65 7.09
CA ASN A 142 17.54 -7.30 6.00
C ASN A 142 16.74 -6.73 4.82
N VAL A 143 17.29 -5.72 4.16
CA VAL A 143 16.68 -5.14 2.97
C VAL A 143 17.19 -5.84 1.72
N CYS A 144 16.28 -6.16 0.80
CA CYS A 144 16.56 -6.89 -0.44
C CYS A 144 17.13 -8.29 -0.21
N LYS A 145 17.43 -8.99 -1.31
CA LYS A 145 18.29 -10.16 -1.26
C LYS A 145 19.74 -9.73 -1.10
N ILE A 146 20.35 -10.16 -0.01
CA ILE A 146 21.77 -9.94 0.29
C ILE A 146 22.63 -11.20 0.06
N GLY A 147 21.98 -12.35 -0.04
CA GLY A 147 22.62 -13.66 -0.24
C GLY A 147 22.90 -14.38 1.08
N GLY A 148 22.95 -15.71 1.02
CA GLY A 148 23.08 -16.56 2.20
C GLY A 148 21.86 -16.52 3.12
N TYR A 149 22.12 -16.77 4.40
CA TYR A 149 21.16 -16.54 5.47
C TYR A 149 20.90 -15.04 5.64
N GLN A 150 19.63 -14.67 5.62
CA GLN A 150 19.13 -13.37 6.06
C GLN A 150 17.87 -13.57 6.90
N PHE A 151 17.41 -12.55 7.60
CA PHE A 151 16.31 -12.71 8.56
C PHE A 151 15.27 -11.60 8.48
N VAL A 152 14.10 -11.94 9.00
CA VAL A 152 13.09 -11.00 9.50
C VAL A 152 12.77 -11.41 10.94
N ARG A 153 12.90 -10.47 11.87
CA ARG A 153 12.78 -10.67 13.31
C ARG A 153 11.63 -9.88 13.87
N PHE A 154 10.92 -10.46 14.82
CA PHE A 154 9.75 -9.83 15.43
C PHE A 154 9.73 -10.01 16.93
N GLY A 155 9.38 -8.95 17.64
CA GLY A 155 9.12 -8.98 19.06
C GLY A 155 7.73 -9.45 19.42
N LYS A 156 7.54 -9.76 20.71
CA LYS A 156 6.32 -10.35 21.26
C LYS A 156 5.02 -9.69 20.79
N HIS A 157 4.97 -8.36 20.79
CA HIS A 157 3.76 -7.57 20.51
C HIS A 157 3.59 -7.18 19.04
N CYS A 158 4.52 -7.63 18.18
CA CYS A 158 4.70 -7.12 16.83
C CYS A 158 4.65 -8.24 15.78
N ARG A 159 4.24 -9.44 16.21
CA ARG A 159 4.00 -10.62 15.36
C ARG A 159 2.57 -10.61 14.80
N THR A 160 2.15 -9.46 14.27
CA THR A 160 0.88 -9.29 13.57
C THR A 160 1.08 -9.42 12.07
N LYS A 161 0.05 -9.81 11.31
CA LYS A 161 0.09 -9.80 9.83
C LYS A 161 0.69 -8.49 9.28
N ALA A 162 0.24 -7.33 9.76
CA ALA A 162 0.66 -6.02 9.25
C ALA A 162 2.18 -5.80 9.40
N ASN A 163 2.71 -6.06 10.59
CA ASN A 163 4.14 -5.89 10.86
C ASN A 163 4.97 -6.92 10.09
N ILE A 164 4.48 -8.15 9.95
CA ILE A 164 5.14 -9.18 9.13
C ILE A 164 5.19 -8.76 7.66
N VAL A 165 4.09 -8.22 7.11
CA VAL A 165 4.06 -7.68 5.75
C VAL A 165 5.09 -6.56 5.57
N HIS A 166 5.18 -5.63 6.52
CA HIS A 166 6.15 -4.53 6.48
C HIS A 166 7.59 -5.06 6.41
N GLN A 167 7.97 -5.98 7.31
CA GLN A 167 9.34 -6.50 7.37
C GLN A 167 9.68 -7.36 6.14
N LEU A 168 8.71 -8.12 5.61
CA LEU A 168 8.88 -8.84 4.35
C LEU A 168 9.00 -7.89 3.15
N ALA A 169 8.32 -6.74 3.17
CA ALA A 169 8.43 -5.73 2.12
C ALA A 169 9.84 -5.10 2.07
N HIS A 170 10.50 -4.90 3.22
CA HIS A 170 11.94 -4.56 3.24
C HIS A 170 12.79 -5.64 2.57
N ALA A 171 12.58 -6.92 2.91
CA ALA A 171 13.29 -8.03 2.25
C ALA A 171 13.05 -8.09 0.74
N LEU A 172 11.98 -7.45 0.25
CA LEU A 172 11.63 -7.28 -1.17
C LEU A 172 12.07 -5.94 -1.76
N CYS A 173 12.93 -5.18 -1.08
CA CYS A 173 13.49 -3.88 -1.49
C CYS A 173 12.56 -2.66 -1.39
N LEU A 174 11.47 -2.71 -0.62
CA LEU A 174 10.74 -1.50 -0.30
C LEU A 174 11.40 -0.73 0.85
N SER A 175 11.57 0.57 0.66
CA SER A 175 12.03 1.52 1.68
C SER A 175 10.84 2.20 2.35
N HIS A 176 11.08 2.85 3.48
CA HIS A 176 10.07 3.67 4.13
C HIS A 176 9.59 4.83 3.25
N GLU A 177 8.27 4.99 3.16
CA GLU A 177 7.67 6.02 2.30
C GLU A 177 7.95 7.43 2.84
N HIS A 178 7.90 7.58 4.17
CA HIS A 178 8.15 8.82 4.89
C HIS A 178 9.64 9.23 4.91
N GLN A 179 10.50 8.53 4.17
CA GLN A 179 11.92 8.85 4.00
C GLN A 179 12.32 9.12 2.57
N ARG A 180 11.34 9.13 1.65
CA ARG A 180 11.58 9.57 0.27
C ARG A 180 12.23 10.97 0.23
N PRO A 181 13.12 11.24 -0.74
CA PRO A 181 13.71 12.57 -0.92
C PRO A 181 12.68 13.70 -1.05
N ASP A 182 11.54 13.40 -1.68
CA ASP A 182 10.45 14.32 -1.98
C ASP A 182 9.39 14.41 -0.87
N ARG A 183 9.54 13.70 0.26
CA ARG A 183 8.53 13.63 1.34
C ARG A 183 8.05 14.99 1.86
N ASP A 184 8.91 16.02 1.85
CA ASP A 184 8.60 17.32 2.46
C ASP A 184 7.56 18.11 1.64
N LEU A 185 7.22 17.63 0.43
CA LEU A 185 6.07 18.09 -0.34
C LEU A 185 4.75 17.59 0.27
N TYR A 186 4.80 16.47 1.01
CA TYR A 186 3.65 15.69 1.47
C TYR A 186 3.51 15.70 2.99
N LEU A 187 4.61 15.90 3.71
CA LEU A 187 4.72 15.86 5.16
C LEU A 187 5.37 17.14 5.70
N SER A 188 4.85 17.62 6.81
CA SER A 188 5.39 18.70 7.63
C SER A 188 5.89 18.13 8.95
N TYR A 189 7.15 18.41 9.28
CA TYR A 189 7.75 18.02 10.56
C TYR A 189 7.83 19.20 11.54
N SER A 190 7.02 20.24 11.34
CA SER A 190 7.00 21.40 12.23
C SER A 190 6.69 20.99 13.67
N GLY A 191 7.58 21.33 14.60
CA GLY A 191 7.43 21.01 16.03
C GLY A 191 7.99 19.65 16.46
N TYR A 192 8.61 18.87 15.55
CA TYR A 192 9.32 17.64 15.91
C TYR A 192 10.83 17.85 15.92
N THR A 193 11.52 17.21 16.88
CA THR A 193 12.98 17.27 17.01
C THR A 193 13.68 16.09 16.36
N ASN A 194 13.01 14.94 16.28
CA ASN A 194 13.56 13.69 15.74
C ASN A 194 12.94 13.44 14.36
N ILE A 195 13.50 14.09 13.34
CA ILE A 195 13.05 13.98 11.96
C ILE A 195 13.83 12.85 11.28
N PRO A 196 13.17 11.88 10.62
CA PRO A 196 13.86 10.78 9.98
C PRO A 196 14.72 11.29 8.83
N LYS A 197 15.87 10.66 8.61
CA LYS A 197 16.76 11.04 7.50
C LYS A 197 16.09 10.73 6.16
N LYS A 198 16.29 11.59 5.16
CA LYS A 198 15.87 11.29 3.77
C LYS A 198 16.85 10.30 3.16
N MET A 199 16.33 9.32 2.43
CA MET A 199 17.15 8.38 1.67
C MET A 199 17.58 9.01 0.34
N SER A 200 18.75 9.65 0.35
CA SER A 200 19.21 10.50 -0.75
C SER A 200 19.52 9.76 -2.06
N THR A 201 19.77 8.44 -1.98
CA THR A 201 20.09 7.58 -3.12
C THR A 201 18.87 6.93 -3.78
N TYR A 202 17.67 7.18 -3.24
CA TYR A 202 16.43 6.55 -3.70
C TYR A 202 15.65 7.49 -4.62
N GLU A 203 15.47 7.11 -5.89
CA GLU A 203 14.58 7.84 -6.79
C GLU A 203 13.11 7.54 -6.42
N PRO A 204 12.30 8.55 -6.07
CA PRO A 204 10.90 8.34 -5.74
C PRO A 204 10.15 7.68 -6.90
N MET A 205 9.65 6.46 -6.67
CA MET A 205 8.83 5.75 -7.66
C MET A 205 7.37 6.15 -7.51
N GLY A 206 6.93 7.05 -8.39
CA GLY A 206 5.52 7.38 -8.54
C GLY A 206 4.96 8.29 -7.46
N ILE A 207 3.63 8.30 -7.36
CA ILE A 207 2.85 9.10 -6.41
C ILE A 207 3.22 8.74 -4.96
N TYR A 208 3.18 9.73 -4.05
CA TYR A 208 3.41 9.53 -2.62
C TYR A 208 2.24 8.79 -1.95
N ASP A 209 2.58 7.73 -1.21
CA ASP A 209 1.59 6.83 -0.64
C ASP A 209 1.46 6.94 0.88
N TYR A 210 0.55 7.80 1.36
CA TYR A 210 0.25 7.89 2.79
C TYR A 210 -0.22 6.54 3.38
N GLY A 211 -0.82 5.66 2.59
CA GLY A 211 -1.39 4.40 3.02
C GLY A 211 -0.46 3.21 2.82
N SER A 212 0.79 3.47 2.41
CA SER A 212 1.83 2.47 2.25
C SER A 212 2.08 1.78 3.57
N GLN A 213 2.21 0.47 3.56
CA GLN A 213 2.61 -0.26 4.76
C GLN A 213 4.03 0.10 5.21
N MET A 214 4.80 0.78 4.36
CA MET A 214 6.12 1.34 4.65
C MET A 214 6.06 2.78 5.18
N HIS A 215 4.87 3.35 5.39
CA HIS A 215 4.71 4.68 5.98
C HIS A 215 4.48 4.56 7.49
N SER A 216 5.20 5.37 8.29
CA SER A 216 4.92 5.50 9.72
C SER A 216 3.56 6.17 9.97
N LYS A 217 2.95 5.97 11.13
CA LYS A 217 1.65 6.60 11.42
C LYS A 217 1.74 8.13 11.35
N CYS A 218 0.72 8.77 10.79
CA CYS A 218 0.66 10.23 10.70
C CYS A 218 0.71 10.85 12.11
N GLY A 219 1.34 12.01 12.22
CA GLY A 219 1.39 12.80 13.45
C GLY A 219 2.34 12.30 14.53
N PHE A 220 3.09 11.23 14.26
CA PHE A 220 4.27 10.84 15.03
C PHE A 220 5.50 11.60 14.52
N SER A 221 6.56 11.67 15.33
CA SER A 221 7.81 12.37 14.96
C SER A 221 8.43 11.86 13.66
N GLU A 222 8.24 10.59 13.35
CA GLU A 222 8.74 9.95 12.13
C GLU A 222 7.74 10.03 10.97
N GLY A 223 6.44 9.90 11.24
CA GLY A 223 5.42 9.94 10.20
C GLY A 223 5.07 11.35 9.72
N GLY A 224 5.42 12.39 10.46
CA GLY A 224 5.14 13.79 10.10
C GLY A 224 3.64 14.12 10.06
N GLN A 225 3.32 15.40 9.91
CA GLN A 225 1.96 15.89 9.71
C GLN A 225 1.68 16.05 8.22
N PRO A 226 0.71 15.33 7.65
CA PRO A 226 0.31 15.48 6.24
C PRO A 226 0.00 16.93 5.88
N THR A 227 0.57 17.41 4.77
CA THR A 227 0.38 18.79 4.26
C THR A 227 -0.93 18.96 3.51
N ILE A 228 -1.53 17.85 3.06
CA ILE A 228 -2.77 17.84 2.30
C ILE A 228 -3.98 17.62 3.21
N GLU A 229 -5.06 18.30 2.87
CA GLU A 229 -6.36 18.12 3.51
C GLU A 229 -6.83 16.66 3.36
N HIS A 230 -7.48 16.10 4.39
CA HIS A 230 -8.12 14.77 4.39
C HIS A 230 -7.18 13.54 4.40
N ALA A 231 -5.88 13.71 4.59
CA ALA A 231 -4.94 12.60 4.79
C ALA A 231 -4.58 12.44 6.27
N ASP A 232 -5.55 12.30 7.19
CA ASP A 232 -5.30 12.29 8.65
C ASP A 232 -4.75 10.96 9.19
N LYS A 233 -4.73 9.91 8.36
CA LYS A 233 -4.22 8.57 8.68
C LYS A 233 -3.14 8.16 7.70
N CYS A 234 -2.13 7.44 8.21
CA CYS A 234 -1.03 6.91 7.41
C CYS A 234 -0.71 5.48 7.82
N GLY A 235 -0.02 4.75 6.95
CA GLY A 235 0.51 3.44 7.27
C GLY A 235 -0.57 2.39 7.52
N GLU A 236 -0.34 1.56 8.52
CA GLU A 236 -1.25 0.49 8.93
C GLU A 236 -2.64 0.99 9.36
N ASP A 237 -2.80 2.26 9.74
CA ASP A 237 -4.09 2.84 10.11
C ASP A 237 -4.99 3.09 8.88
N VAL A 238 -4.40 3.10 7.68
CA VAL A 238 -5.11 3.19 6.39
C VAL A 238 -5.25 1.82 5.75
N THR A 239 -4.13 1.10 5.60
CA THR A 239 -4.10 -0.23 4.97
C THR A 239 -3.38 -1.21 5.88
N PRO A 240 -4.06 -2.18 6.52
CA PRO A 240 -3.43 -3.15 7.44
C PRO A 240 -2.65 -4.28 6.71
N GLY A 241 -2.07 -3.95 5.56
CA GLY A 241 -1.43 -4.83 4.58
C GLY A 241 -0.87 -3.98 3.44
N LEU A 242 -0.48 -4.60 2.32
CA LEU A 242 0.07 -3.84 1.20
C LEU A 242 -0.99 -2.90 0.62
N SER A 243 -0.61 -1.62 0.50
CA SER A 243 -1.39 -0.66 -0.28
C SER A 243 -1.37 -1.05 -1.77
N VAL A 244 -2.26 -0.43 -2.55
CA VAL A 244 -2.25 -0.59 -4.02
C VAL A 244 -0.92 -0.11 -4.61
N LEU A 245 -0.35 0.97 -4.07
CA LEU A 245 0.90 1.52 -4.58
C LEU A 245 2.12 0.70 -4.13
N ASP A 246 2.08 0.06 -2.95
CA ASP A 246 3.10 -0.93 -2.54
C ASP A 246 3.11 -2.13 -3.50
N VAL A 247 1.92 -2.64 -3.83
CA VAL A 247 1.73 -3.72 -4.80
C VAL A 247 2.26 -3.33 -6.17
N ASP A 248 1.97 -2.13 -6.65
CA ASP A 248 2.45 -1.63 -7.93
C ASP A 248 3.97 -1.48 -7.96
N LYS A 249 4.58 -0.97 -6.88
CA LYS A 249 6.04 -0.87 -6.73
C LYS A 249 6.69 -2.25 -6.80
N ILE A 250 6.15 -3.25 -6.09
CA ILE A 250 6.64 -4.63 -6.14
C ILE A 250 6.45 -5.22 -7.55
N ASN A 251 5.28 -5.05 -8.15
CA ASN A 251 4.97 -5.59 -9.46
C ASN A 251 5.85 -4.99 -10.56
N LEU A 252 6.19 -3.70 -10.45
CA LEU A 252 7.17 -3.03 -11.31
C LEU A 252 8.58 -3.59 -11.08
N LEU A 253 9.04 -3.61 -9.82
CA LEU A 253 10.41 -4.03 -9.46
C LEU A 253 10.71 -5.48 -9.88
N TYR A 254 9.73 -6.38 -9.72
CA TYR A 254 9.86 -7.79 -10.06
C TYR A 254 9.37 -8.14 -11.47
N ASN A 255 8.97 -7.13 -12.24
CA ASN A 255 8.38 -7.29 -13.57
C ASN A 255 7.30 -8.38 -13.60
N CYS A 256 6.35 -8.31 -12.65
CA CYS A 256 5.30 -9.31 -12.54
C CYS A 256 4.50 -9.40 -13.85
N GLN A 257 4.21 -10.64 -14.25
CA GLN A 257 3.43 -10.97 -15.44
C GLN A 257 1.96 -11.18 -15.05
N GLY A 258 1.14 -11.60 -15.99
CA GLY A 258 -0.25 -11.89 -15.72
C GLY A 258 -1.09 -10.61 -15.61
N CYS A 259 -2.16 -10.69 -14.82
CA CYS A 259 -2.96 -9.52 -14.46
C CYS A 259 -2.19 -8.45 -13.68
N GLN A 260 -0.99 -8.76 -13.19
CA GLN A 260 -0.11 -7.87 -12.46
C GLN A 260 0.87 -7.13 -13.37
N ARG A 261 0.82 -7.34 -14.70
CA ARG A 261 1.77 -6.71 -15.66
C ARG A 261 1.47 -5.27 -16.01
N HIS A 262 0.28 -4.77 -15.68
CA HIS A 262 -0.04 -3.36 -15.86
C HIS A 262 0.92 -2.48 -15.03
N ARG A 263 1.25 -1.30 -15.55
CA ARG A 263 2.13 -0.34 -14.88
C ARG A 263 1.49 1.03 -14.90
N TRP A 264 1.71 1.77 -13.83
CA TRP A 264 1.36 3.18 -13.73
C TRP A 264 2.65 3.97 -13.86
N VAL A 265 2.83 4.62 -15.01
CA VAL A 265 4.10 5.26 -15.35
C VAL A 265 3.96 6.77 -15.15
N PRO A 266 4.83 7.41 -14.34
CA PRO A 266 4.84 8.86 -14.20
C PRO A 266 5.07 9.54 -15.56
N THR A 267 4.24 10.52 -15.86
CA THR A 267 4.30 11.25 -17.15
C THR A 267 5.63 11.97 -17.38
N ALA A 268 6.30 12.39 -16.30
CA ALA A 268 7.63 12.99 -16.36
C ALA A 268 8.75 12.00 -16.79
N MET A 269 8.47 10.70 -16.71
CA MET A 269 9.44 9.61 -16.95
C MET A 269 9.13 8.79 -18.20
N PHE A 270 8.19 9.22 -19.05
CA PHE A 270 7.83 8.45 -20.24
C PHE A 270 9.02 8.18 -21.16
N SER A 271 9.29 6.90 -21.38
CA SER A 271 10.12 6.43 -22.47
C SER A 271 9.32 6.34 -23.77
N PHE A 272 10.03 6.22 -24.90
CA PHE A 272 9.39 5.95 -26.20
C PHE A 272 8.52 4.69 -26.17
N LEU A 273 8.93 3.65 -25.44
CA LEU A 273 8.21 2.38 -25.36
C LEU A 273 6.90 2.52 -24.57
N ASP A 274 6.85 3.41 -23.57
CA ASP A 274 5.65 3.62 -22.77
C ASP A 274 4.47 4.12 -23.60
N TYR A 275 4.72 4.99 -24.58
CA TYR A 275 3.68 5.45 -25.51
C TYR A 275 3.04 4.32 -26.31
N PHE A 276 3.79 3.27 -26.67
CA PHE A 276 3.22 2.08 -27.34
C PHE A 276 2.47 1.17 -26.39
N ASN A 277 2.82 1.21 -25.10
CA ASN A 277 2.19 0.42 -24.06
C ASN A 277 0.99 1.13 -23.41
N MET A 278 0.81 2.44 -23.64
CA MET A 278 -0.37 3.18 -23.20
C MET A 278 -1.63 2.50 -23.74
N HIS A 279 -2.47 2.05 -22.82
CA HIS A 279 -3.60 1.23 -23.20
C HIS A 279 -4.85 2.08 -23.39
N THR A 280 -5.50 1.90 -24.53
CA THR A 280 -6.79 2.48 -24.86
C THR A 280 -7.76 1.34 -25.17
N PHE A 281 -8.87 1.27 -24.43
CA PHE A 281 -9.90 0.25 -24.62
C PHE A 281 -10.81 0.54 -25.83
N GLY A 282 -10.29 1.21 -26.87
CA GLY A 282 -11.05 1.62 -28.05
C GLY A 282 -11.89 2.89 -27.89
N TYR A 283 -11.82 3.56 -26.74
CA TYR A 283 -12.54 4.80 -26.49
C TYR A 283 -11.79 6.00 -27.05
N LYS A 284 -12.57 6.94 -27.58
CA LYS A 284 -12.08 8.20 -28.12
C LYS A 284 -12.86 9.37 -27.52
N SER A 285 -12.18 10.51 -27.38
CA SER A 285 -12.80 11.79 -27.04
C SER A 285 -13.69 12.27 -28.19
N ARG A 286 -14.46 13.33 -27.96
CA ARG A 286 -15.31 13.95 -28.99
C ARG A 286 -14.53 14.39 -30.24
N ASN A 287 -13.24 14.70 -30.07
CA ASN A 287 -12.35 15.12 -31.17
C ASN A 287 -11.64 13.94 -31.87
N GLY A 288 -11.96 12.69 -31.52
CA GLY A 288 -11.37 11.50 -32.11
C GLY A 288 -10.02 11.07 -31.52
N THR A 289 -9.53 11.76 -30.48
CA THR A 289 -8.29 11.40 -29.78
C THR A 289 -8.52 10.17 -28.90
N PRO A 290 -7.62 9.16 -28.91
CA PRO A 290 -7.71 8.04 -27.98
C PRO A 290 -7.75 8.49 -26.52
N ILE A 291 -8.53 7.79 -25.72
CA ILE A 291 -8.63 8.01 -24.28
C ILE A 291 -7.70 7.03 -23.56
N TYR A 292 -6.84 7.55 -22.71
CA TYR A 292 -5.95 6.79 -21.85
C TYR A 292 -6.31 7.03 -20.38
N ALA A 293 -6.28 5.98 -19.56
CA ALA A 293 -6.48 6.12 -18.13
C ALA A 293 -5.23 6.71 -17.47
N CYS A 294 -5.43 7.75 -16.66
CA CYS A 294 -4.44 8.23 -15.71
C CYS A 294 -4.91 8.06 -14.28
N ARG A 295 -3.99 8.22 -13.34
CA ARG A 295 -4.28 8.47 -11.94
C ARG A 295 -3.39 9.58 -11.39
N THR A 296 -3.85 10.20 -10.31
CA THR A 296 -3.14 11.29 -9.62
C THR A 296 -3.57 11.35 -8.16
N GLN A 297 -2.69 11.82 -7.28
CA GLN A 297 -3.10 12.21 -5.93
C GLN A 297 -3.88 13.53 -5.98
N PHE A 298 -5.03 13.56 -5.33
CA PHE A 298 -5.87 14.74 -5.21
C PHE A 298 -6.69 14.65 -3.92
N LYS A 299 -6.63 15.70 -3.09
CA LYS A 299 -7.38 15.81 -1.82
C LYS A 299 -7.25 14.58 -0.92
N GLY A 300 -6.00 14.15 -0.71
CA GLY A 300 -5.72 13.02 0.15
C GLY A 300 -6.11 11.68 -0.43
N GLN A 301 -6.39 11.56 -1.75
CA GLN A 301 -6.78 10.30 -2.40
C GLN A 301 -6.10 10.11 -3.76
N VAL A 302 -5.87 8.86 -4.16
CA VAL A 302 -5.48 8.56 -5.55
C VAL A 302 -6.76 8.47 -6.38
N ASN A 303 -6.88 9.29 -7.42
CA ASN A 303 -8.06 9.38 -8.27
C ASN A 303 -7.68 9.01 -9.71
N SER A 304 -8.51 8.20 -10.37
CA SER A 304 -8.39 7.95 -11.81
C SER A 304 -9.04 9.05 -12.64
N GLY A 305 -8.53 9.23 -13.85
CA GLY A 305 -8.96 10.25 -14.80
C GLY A 305 -8.64 9.90 -16.24
N MET A 306 -8.89 10.87 -17.12
CA MET A 306 -8.53 10.83 -18.53
C MET A 306 -7.25 11.60 -18.79
N TYR A 307 -6.27 10.95 -19.41
CA TYR A 307 -5.01 11.58 -19.79
C TYR A 307 -5.12 12.29 -21.15
N ASP A 308 -4.73 13.56 -21.18
CA ASP A 308 -4.54 14.35 -22.40
C ASP A 308 -3.03 14.47 -22.68
N ASP A 309 -2.57 13.73 -23.70
CA ASP A 309 -1.16 13.69 -24.07
C ASP A 309 -0.64 15.03 -24.64
N SER A 310 -1.51 15.80 -25.29
CA SER A 310 -1.11 17.09 -25.88
C SER A 310 -0.81 18.14 -24.82
N ARG A 311 -1.55 18.08 -23.70
CA ARG A 311 -1.41 18.99 -22.56
C ARG A 311 -0.60 18.41 -21.42
N LYS A 312 -0.26 17.12 -21.49
CA LYS A 312 0.35 16.33 -20.42
C LYS A 312 -0.42 16.46 -19.10
N THR A 313 -1.76 16.40 -19.17
CA THR A 313 -2.66 16.56 -18.01
C THR A 313 -3.51 15.33 -17.77
N CYS A 314 -3.87 15.08 -16.51
CA CYS A 314 -4.91 14.15 -16.10
C CYS A 314 -6.17 14.92 -15.72
N LYS A 315 -7.24 14.74 -16.48
CA LYS A 315 -8.56 15.29 -16.17
C LYS A 315 -9.30 14.32 -15.26
N ILE A 316 -9.53 14.71 -14.01
CA ILE A 316 -10.25 13.93 -12.99
C ILE A 316 -11.60 14.56 -12.66
N GLY A 317 -12.53 13.75 -12.17
CA GLY A 317 -13.78 14.20 -11.57
C GLY A 317 -13.70 14.11 -10.03
N TRP A 318 -14.13 15.15 -9.33
CA TRP A 318 -14.20 15.19 -7.87
C TRP A 318 -15.36 16.08 -7.39
N SER A 319 -16.21 15.59 -6.49
CA SER A 319 -17.38 16.31 -5.95
C SER A 319 -18.17 17.07 -7.02
N HIS A 320 -18.60 16.37 -8.07
CA HIS A 320 -19.39 16.93 -9.19
C HIS A 320 -18.70 18.06 -10.00
N LYS A 321 -17.37 18.18 -9.91
CA LYS A 321 -16.56 19.10 -10.72
C LYS A 321 -15.42 18.36 -11.42
N SER A 322 -14.95 18.90 -12.54
CA SER A 322 -13.76 18.40 -13.24
C SER A 322 -12.54 19.24 -12.90
N TYR A 323 -11.38 18.60 -12.76
CA TYR A 323 -10.09 19.25 -12.50
C TYR A 323 -9.04 18.72 -13.47
N GLU A 324 -8.17 19.59 -13.97
CA GLU A 324 -7.02 19.21 -14.79
C GLU A 324 -5.76 19.28 -13.94
N ILE A 325 -5.09 18.14 -13.77
CA ILE A 325 -3.90 18.00 -12.94
C ILE A 325 -2.69 17.78 -13.85
N LYS A 326 -1.58 18.47 -13.58
CA LYS A 326 -0.33 18.40 -14.37
C LYS A 326 0.79 17.64 -13.67
N GLU A 327 0.84 17.74 -12.36
CA GLU A 327 1.91 17.17 -11.54
C GLU A 327 1.43 15.85 -10.93
N GLN A 328 2.37 14.93 -10.66
CA GLN A 328 2.08 13.62 -10.06
C GLN A 328 1.04 12.80 -10.83
N VAL A 329 1.03 12.96 -12.16
CA VAL A 329 0.19 12.18 -13.06
C VAL A 329 0.93 10.92 -13.47
N GLU A 330 0.28 9.79 -13.28
CA GLU A 330 0.69 8.49 -13.80
C GLU A 330 -0.32 7.99 -14.84
N VAL A 331 0.15 7.31 -15.86
CA VAL A 331 -0.71 6.75 -16.92
C VAL A 331 -0.61 5.24 -16.93
N LEU A 332 -1.76 4.60 -17.14
CA LEU A 332 -1.85 3.15 -17.25
C LEU A 332 -1.21 2.69 -18.57
N THR A 333 -0.17 1.87 -18.43
CA THR A 333 0.47 1.16 -19.52
C THR A 333 0.37 -0.34 -19.29
N ILE A 334 0.40 -1.10 -20.39
CA ILE A 334 0.40 -2.56 -20.37
C ILE A 334 1.57 -3.03 -21.25
N PRO A 335 2.79 -3.14 -20.67
CA PRO A 335 3.99 -3.59 -21.36
C PRO A 335 3.79 -4.88 -22.17
N GLY A 336 4.33 -4.89 -23.40
CA GLY A 336 4.19 -6.00 -24.34
C GLY A 336 2.85 -6.04 -25.08
N GLY A 337 1.95 -5.08 -24.82
CA GLY A 337 0.62 -5.02 -25.41
C GLY A 337 -0.24 -6.24 -25.08
N THR A 338 -1.37 -6.43 -25.77
CA THR A 338 -2.21 -7.64 -25.66
C THR A 338 -1.78 -8.73 -26.63
N THR A 339 -0.54 -8.72 -27.09
CA THR A 339 -0.02 -9.49 -28.23
C THR A 339 -0.05 -11.02 -28.08
N GLY A 340 -0.70 -11.55 -27.03
CA GLY A 340 -0.91 -12.99 -26.82
C GLY A 340 0.28 -13.70 -26.16
N GLU A 341 1.38 -12.99 -25.91
CA GLU A 341 2.53 -13.53 -25.19
C GLU A 341 2.31 -13.66 -23.68
N ASP A 342 1.28 -13.04 -23.13
CA ASP A 342 0.82 -13.22 -21.75
C ASP A 342 -0.68 -13.54 -21.80
N CYS A 343 -1.11 -14.57 -21.08
CA CYS A 343 -2.49 -15.07 -21.09
C CYS A 343 -3.44 -14.19 -20.26
N SER A 344 -3.20 -12.88 -20.23
CA SER A 344 -3.96 -11.92 -19.44
C SER A 344 -4.84 -11.07 -20.33
N VAL A 345 -6.13 -11.07 -20.03
CA VAL A 345 -7.16 -10.38 -20.79
C VAL A 345 -7.71 -9.24 -19.95
N TYR A 346 -7.34 -8.03 -20.34
CA TYR A 346 -7.91 -6.79 -19.82
C TYR A 346 -9.13 -6.40 -20.66
N LYS A 347 -10.25 -6.09 -20.01
CA LYS A 347 -11.48 -5.67 -20.69
C LYS A 347 -12.31 -4.76 -19.79
N LEU A 348 -13.29 -4.11 -20.41
CA LEU A 348 -14.28 -3.31 -19.70
C LEU A 348 -15.58 -4.11 -19.57
N GLU A 349 -16.01 -4.37 -18.35
CA GLU A 349 -17.24 -5.10 -18.05
C GLU A 349 -18.28 -4.20 -17.40
N ASN A 350 -19.57 -4.47 -17.63
CA ASN A 350 -20.65 -3.73 -16.99
C ASN A 350 -20.51 -3.83 -15.47
N TRP A 351 -20.57 -2.68 -14.78
CA TRP A 351 -20.34 -2.63 -13.33
C TRP A 351 -21.29 -3.53 -12.53
N ARG A 352 -22.50 -3.80 -13.03
CA ARG A 352 -23.50 -4.66 -12.37
C ARG A 352 -23.14 -6.14 -12.42
N THR A 353 -22.28 -6.53 -13.35
CA THR A 353 -21.91 -7.94 -13.62
C THR A 353 -20.43 -8.22 -13.45
N ALA A 354 -19.61 -7.20 -13.26
CA ALA A 354 -18.16 -7.34 -13.17
C ALA A 354 -17.76 -8.14 -11.91
N PRO A 355 -17.02 -9.26 -12.03
CA PRO A 355 -16.57 -10.03 -10.88
C PRO A 355 -15.59 -9.22 -10.03
N HIS A 356 -15.86 -9.06 -8.72
CA HIS A 356 -15.03 -8.26 -7.82
C HIS A 356 -13.55 -8.69 -7.81
N SER A 357 -13.28 -9.99 -7.93
CA SER A 357 -11.92 -10.55 -7.96
C SER A 357 -11.11 -10.18 -9.22
N SER A 358 -11.78 -9.73 -10.28
CA SER A 358 -11.15 -9.36 -11.55
C SER A 358 -10.85 -7.88 -11.66
N LEU A 359 -11.30 -7.05 -10.70
CA LEU A 359 -11.25 -5.60 -10.85
C LEU A 359 -9.85 -5.06 -10.62
N VAL A 360 -9.43 -4.14 -11.49
CA VAL A 360 -8.17 -3.43 -11.33
C VAL A 360 -8.36 -2.26 -10.36
N ASN A 361 -7.61 -2.30 -9.25
CA ASN A 361 -7.62 -1.26 -8.24
C ASN A 361 -6.69 -0.10 -8.67
N VAL A 362 -7.08 1.13 -8.37
CA VAL A 362 -6.29 2.35 -8.68
C VAL A 362 -5.84 3.09 -7.42
N GLY A 363 -6.39 2.78 -6.25
CA GLY A 363 -6.02 3.40 -4.98
C GLY A 363 -6.92 3.03 -3.80
N SER A 364 -6.62 3.58 -2.63
CA SER A 364 -7.42 3.40 -1.41
C SER A 364 -8.02 4.73 -0.94
N TYR A 365 -9.16 4.66 -0.22
CA TYR A 365 -9.71 5.80 0.50
C TYR A 365 -9.01 5.94 1.86
N PHE A 366 -8.42 7.08 2.15
CA PHE A 366 -7.60 7.23 3.36
C PHE A 366 -8.45 7.34 4.65
N HIS A 367 -9.75 7.59 4.52
CA HIS A 367 -10.66 7.67 5.66
C HIS A 367 -11.53 6.42 5.90
N ARG A 368 -11.56 5.43 4.98
CA ARG A 368 -12.38 4.18 5.08
C ARG A 368 -11.64 3.04 4.39
N ASN A 369 -11.81 1.81 4.86
CA ASN A 369 -11.24 0.61 4.22
C ASN A 369 -11.96 0.26 2.90
N GLU A 370 -11.93 1.16 1.92
CA GLU A 370 -12.58 1.01 0.62
C GLU A 370 -11.53 1.04 -0.50
N SER A 371 -11.70 0.15 -1.48
CA SER A 371 -10.88 0.08 -2.69
C SER A 371 -11.50 0.89 -3.81
N LEU A 372 -10.64 1.57 -4.57
CA LEU A 372 -11.04 2.39 -5.70
C LEU A 372 -10.73 1.69 -7.01
N HIS A 373 -11.66 1.72 -7.96
CA HIS A 373 -11.50 1.05 -9.25
C HIS A 373 -11.60 2.02 -10.42
N ILE A 374 -11.02 1.64 -11.56
CA ILE A 374 -11.11 2.44 -12.77
C ILE A 374 -12.47 2.19 -13.43
N ALA A 375 -13.17 3.27 -13.75
CA ALA A 375 -14.46 3.24 -14.40
C ALA A 375 -14.46 4.06 -15.70
N TYR A 376 -15.17 3.56 -16.70
CA TYR A 376 -15.33 4.16 -18.02
C TYR A 376 -16.81 4.35 -18.30
N SER A 377 -17.19 5.47 -18.93
CA SER A 377 -18.55 5.64 -19.45
C SER A 377 -18.65 6.69 -20.55
N THR A 378 -19.88 6.88 -21.02
CA THR A 378 -20.30 7.98 -21.87
C THR A 378 -21.18 8.96 -21.10
N LEU A 379 -20.88 10.25 -21.23
CA LEU A 379 -21.56 11.37 -20.58
C LEU A 379 -22.24 12.24 -21.64
N ASN A 380 -23.51 12.56 -21.45
CA ASN A 380 -24.24 13.47 -22.35
C ASN A 380 -24.02 14.92 -21.91
N GLY A 381 -23.56 15.76 -22.84
CA GLY A 381 -23.43 17.19 -22.68
C GLY A 381 -24.75 17.92 -22.87
N LEU A 382 -24.85 19.12 -22.29
CA LEU A 382 -26.02 20.01 -22.42
C LEU A 382 -26.25 20.52 -23.84
N ASP A 383 -25.23 20.44 -24.70
CA ASP A 383 -25.28 20.77 -26.12
C ASP A 383 -25.81 19.63 -27.00
N GLY A 384 -26.26 18.53 -26.39
CA GLY A 384 -26.76 17.34 -27.07
C GLY A 384 -25.66 16.39 -27.58
N GLY A 385 -24.37 16.67 -27.33
CA GLY A 385 -23.27 15.79 -27.72
C GLY A 385 -22.81 14.88 -26.58
N SER A 386 -22.48 13.62 -26.88
CA SER A 386 -21.91 12.68 -25.89
C SER A 386 -20.37 12.71 -25.88
N GLU A 387 -19.73 12.54 -24.72
CA GLU A 387 -18.28 12.40 -24.55
C GLU A 387 -17.96 11.17 -23.67
N ASN A 388 -16.92 10.42 -24.03
CA ASN A 388 -16.44 9.31 -23.21
C ASN A 388 -15.48 9.81 -22.12
N PHE A 389 -15.50 9.17 -20.95
CA PHE A 389 -14.72 9.61 -19.80
C PHE A 389 -14.18 8.43 -18.98
N VAL A 390 -13.05 8.66 -18.30
CA VAL A 390 -12.44 7.74 -17.33
C VAL A 390 -12.42 8.39 -15.97
N GLY A 391 -12.88 7.67 -14.95
CA GLY A 391 -12.88 8.16 -13.58
C GLY A 391 -12.84 7.01 -12.60
N LYS A 392 -13.28 7.29 -11.38
CA LYS A 392 -13.18 6.38 -10.25
C LYS A 392 -14.53 5.76 -9.94
N ALA A 393 -14.51 4.54 -9.41
CA ALA A 393 -15.70 3.91 -8.85
C ALA A 393 -15.37 3.27 -7.51
N TRP A 394 -16.27 3.48 -6.57
CA TRP A 394 -16.29 2.78 -5.28
C TRP A 394 -17.16 1.54 -5.42
N ILE A 395 -16.74 0.46 -4.79
CA ILE A 395 -17.54 -0.78 -4.69
C ILE A 395 -17.90 -1.07 -3.22
N PRO A 396 -18.68 -0.18 -2.59
CA PRO A 396 -19.55 -0.54 -1.47
C PRO A 396 -21.01 -0.11 -1.71
N TYR A 397 -21.89 -0.88 -1.07
CA TYR A 397 -23.35 -0.95 -1.15
C TYR A 397 -24.20 0.22 -1.73
N GLU A 398 -23.86 1.52 -1.71
CA GLU A 398 -24.80 2.59 -2.18
C GLU A 398 -24.19 3.89 -2.75
N SER A 399 -22.89 4.03 -3.01
CA SER A 399 -22.37 5.30 -3.58
C SER A 399 -21.15 5.15 -4.47
N ALA A 400 -21.29 5.45 -5.76
CA ALA A 400 -20.20 5.65 -6.70
C ALA A 400 -20.11 7.14 -7.09
N GLU A 401 -18.95 7.77 -6.91
CA GLU A 401 -18.64 9.06 -7.53
C GLU A 401 -18.19 8.81 -8.96
N PHE A 402 -19.14 8.54 -9.85
CA PHE A 402 -18.85 8.39 -11.27
C PHE A 402 -18.36 9.74 -11.86
N PRO A 403 -17.45 9.75 -12.85
CA PRO A 403 -16.89 10.97 -13.37
C PRO A 403 -17.91 11.96 -13.90
N VAL A 404 -17.54 13.19 -13.63
CA VAL A 404 -18.26 14.40 -13.92
C VAL A 404 -17.91 14.83 -15.34
N GLY A 405 -18.93 14.95 -16.19
CA GLY A 405 -18.75 15.43 -17.55
C GLY A 405 -18.46 16.93 -17.58
N ILE A 406 -18.20 17.47 -18.78
CA ILE A 406 -18.31 18.91 -19.01
C ILE A 406 -19.73 19.32 -18.60
N ASN A 407 -19.86 20.14 -17.55
CA ASN A 407 -21.12 20.60 -16.92
C ASN A 407 -21.80 19.68 -15.89
N SER A 408 -21.05 18.90 -15.11
CA SER A 408 -21.57 18.31 -13.85
C SER A 408 -22.56 17.14 -13.96
N SER A 409 -22.69 16.49 -15.12
CA SER A 409 -23.54 15.29 -15.29
C SER A 409 -22.87 14.01 -14.74
N VAL A 410 -23.67 13.17 -14.07
CA VAL A 410 -23.29 11.85 -13.51
C VAL A 410 -24.03 10.76 -14.29
N THR A 411 -23.40 9.61 -14.56
CA THR A 411 -24.07 8.46 -15.21
C THR A 411 -24.09 7.24 -14.31
N GLU A 412 -25.19 6.49 -14.39
CA GLU A 412 -25.39 5.22 -13.69
C GLU A 412 -24.96 4.01 -14.51
N ASN A 413 -24.64 4.20 -15.80
CA ASN A 413 -24.24 3.12 -16.71
C ASN A 413 -22.77 3.28 -17.08
N TYR A 414 -21.92 2.54 -16.37
CA TYR A 414 -20.49 2.52 -16.57
C TYR A 414 -19.92 1.11 -16.66
N GLN A 415 -18.68 1.02 -17.12
CA GLN A 415 -17.92 -0.22 -17.16
C GLN A 415 -16.70 -0.10 -16.26
N LEU A 416 -16.35 -1.19 -15.60
CA LEU A 416 -15.17 -1.31 -14.75
C LEU A 416 -14.05 -1.99 -15.52
N LEU A 417 -12.81 -1.55 -15.29
CA LEU A 417 -11.65 -2.26 -15.79
C LEU A 417 -11.46 -3.57 -15.03
N THR A 418 -11.49 -4.67 -15.77
CA THR A 418 -11.23 -6.01 -15.25
C THR A 418 -10.04 -6.67 -15.92
N CYS A 419 -9.41 -7.61 -15.22
CA CYS A 419 -8.42 -8.52 -15.74
C CYS A 419 -8.76 -9.96 -15.36
N SER A 420 -8.64 -10.86 -16.33
CA SER A 420 -8.84 -12.29 -16.14
C SER A 420 -7.77 -13.08 -16.91
N LEU A 421 -7.49 -14.30 -16.45
CA LEU A 421 -6.62 -15.21 -17.18
C LEU A 421 -7.40 -15.91 -18.29
N ASP A 422 -6.84 -15.90 -19.50
CA ASP A 422 -7.29 -16.71 -20.63
C ASP A 422 -6.76 -18.13 -20.47
N THR A 423 -7.64 -19.03 -20.06
CA THR A 423 -7.35 -20.46 -19.88
C THR A 423 -6.97 -21.15 -21.19
N ASP A 424 -7.51 -20.70 -22.33
CA ASP A 424 -7.23 -21.29 -23.63
C ASP A 424 -5.83 -20.90 -24.12
N CYS A 425 -5.44 -19.64 -23.91
CA CYS A 425 -4.07 -19.19 -24.11
C CYS A 425 -3.09 -20.02 -23.26
N MET A 426 -3.40 -20.23 -21.98
CA MET A 426 -2.54 -21.01 -21.10
C MET A 426 -2.39 -22.44 -21.62
N GLY A 427 -3.51 -23.10 -21.94
CA GLY A 427 -3.52 -24.44 -22.51
C GLY A 427 -2.61 -24.54 -23.73
N LYS A 428 -2.81 -23.66 -24.72
CA LYS A 428 -1.99 -23.64 -25.95
C LYS A 428 -0.49 -23.54 -25.67
N LYS A 429 -0.07 -22.72 -24.70
CA LYS A 429 1.35 -22.59 -24.36
C LYS A 429 1.95 -23.83 -23.70
N TYR A 430 1.23 -24.48 -22.79
CA TYR A 430 1.70 -25.71 -22.16
C TYR A 430 1.89 -26.83 -23.18
N PHE A 431 0.95 -26.98 -24.13
CA PHE A 431 1.02 -28.04 -25.13
C PHE A 431 2.04 -27.78 -26.25
N ILE A 432 2.28 -26.53 -26.65
CA ILE A 432 3.29 -26.20 -27.68
C ILE A 432 4.73 -26.34 -27.14
N ARG A 433 4.96 -26.18 -25.83
CA ARG A 433 6.29 -26.35 -25.22
C ARG A 433 6.69 -27.81 -24.96
N ALA A 434 5.79 -28.77 -25.11
CA ALA A 434 6.02 -30.18 -24.79
C ALA A 434 6.34 -31.07 -26.02
N CYS A 435 6.66 -30.49 -27.17
CA CYS A 435 7.02 -31.22 -28.40
C CYS A 435 8.48 -31.04 -28.78
#